data_AF-A0A847B0U4-F1
#
_entry.id   AF-A0A847B0U4-F1
#
_cell.length_a   1.000
_cell.length_b   1.000
_cell.length_c   1.000
_cell.angle_alpha   90.00
_cell.angle_beta   90.00
_cell.angle_gamma   90.00
#
_symmetry.space_group_name_H-M   'P 1'
#
loop_
_entity.id
_entity.type
_entity.pdbx_description
1 polymer ?
#
loop_
_entity_poly.entity_id
_entity_poly.type
_entity_poly.pdbx_seq_one_letter_code
_entity_poly.pdbx_strand_id
1 'polypeptide(L)'
;MRKKAAFALLFTFAFVLTGCMNDVAELYEGHAYDTGVFSENYYSTWNDSLKNSVAPVAKTYDVTAANSFQIEQDSDFAQLWSPDGFADGKAEPYYSYFADTPHEDAGYGYGPSNNLISIDDAFARGFLSRLYDGRIQCDGYYAKSRVQIDGAGYGALFPKEMVNYRYFALSVRGADMSVNNNFFVNVNINLTFYVYNHDIALYVPYLFQMKNLPIKTNYNSQVTIFGFYFAGVMGADVNLLKRASGMSITFSLEGDYEDYTIDREDETEGKEHFALMLYEVLLPKSTWN
;
A
#
# COMPACT_ATOMS: atom_id res chain seq x y z
N MET A 1 -28.99 40.35 -16.53
CA MET A 1 -28.76 38.91 -16.82
C MET A 1 -27.45 38.33 -16.24
N ARG A 2 -26.45 39.12 -15.81
CA ARG A 2 -25.16 38.60 -15.28
C ARG A 2 -25.20 37.90 -13.91
N LYS A 3 -26.21 38.14 -13.06
CA LYS A 3 -26.30 37.54 -11.71
C LYS A 3 -26.75 36.06 -11.70
N LYS A 4 -27.48 35.61 -12.73
CA LYS A 4 -27.97 34.22 -12.84
C LYS A 4 -26.88 33.23 -13.27
N ALA A 5 -25.94 33.69 -14.11
CA ALA A 5 -24.79 32.89 -14.54
C ALA A 5 -23.78 32.67 -13.41
N ALA A 6 -23.53 33.70 -12.58
CA ALA A 6 -22.64 33.58 -11.42
C ALA A 6 -23.16 32.59 -10.37
N PHE A 7 -24.48 32.53 -10.16
CA PHE A 7 -25.11 31.62 -9.20
C PHE A 7 -25.09 30.15 -9.67
N ALA A 8 -25.28 29.92 -10.97
CA ALA A 8 -25.16 28.59 -11.57
C ALA A 8 -23.71 28.06 -11.50
N LEU A 9 -22.71 28.93 -11.74
CA LEU A 9 -21.30 28.57 -11.68
C LEU A 9 -20.83 28.27 -10.25
N LEU A 10 -21.40 28.95 -9.25
CA LEU A 10 -21.13 28.71 -7.82
C LEU A 10 -21.71 27.37 -7.36
N PHE A 11 -22.88 26.98 -7.89
CA PHE A 11 -23.49 25.68 -7.60
C PHE A 11 -22.72 24.52 -8.24
N THR A 12 -22.25 24.64 -9.49
CA THR A 12 -21.39 23.61 -10.09
C THR A 12 -20.04 23.49 -9.39
N PHE A 13 -19.42 24.60 -8.96
CA PHE A 13 -18.21 24.54 -8.13
C PHE A 13 -18.45 23.87 -6.78
N ALA A 14 -19.59 24.13 -6.13
CA ALA A 14 -19.94 23.48 -4.87
C ALA A 14 -20.13 21.95 -5.04
N PHE A 15 -20.76 21.49 -6.13
CA PHE A 15 -20.91 20.06 -6.41
C PHE A 15 -19.58 19.37 -6.74
N VAL A 16 -18.67 20.03 -7.48
CA VAL A 16 -17.32 19.51 -7.76
C VAL A 16 -16.48 19.41 -6.48
N LEU A 17 -16.60 20.38 -5.58
CA LEU A 17 -15.91 20.37 -4.28
C LEU A 17 -16.47 19.30 -3.32
N THR A 18 -17.79 19.05 -3.33
CA THR A 18 -18.39 17.99 -2.50
C THR A 18 -18.16 16.57 -3.04
N GLY A 19 -17.93 16.42 -4.35
CA GLY A 19 -17.61 15.13 -4.97
C GLY A 19 -16.31 14.53 -4.41
N CYS A 20 -15.22 15.30 -4.45
CA CYS A 20 -13.94 14.86 -3.87
C CYS A 20 -13.97 14.80 -2.32
N MET A 21 -14.94 15.43 -1.61
CA MET A 21 -15.10 15.28 -0.16
C MET A 21 -15.83 13.98 0.23
N ASN A 22 -16.80 13.54 -0.57
CA ASN A 22 -17.52 12.30 -0.32
C ASN A 22 -16.63 11.07 -0.58
N ASP A 23 -15.78 11.09 -1.62
CA ASP A 23 -14.81 10.01 -1.88
C ASP A 23 -13.78 9.86 -0.76
N VAL A 24 -13.42 10.95 -0.06
CA VAL A 24 -12.45 10.91 1.06
C VAL A 24 -13.08 10.38 2.35
N ALA A 25 -14.38 10.60 2.57
CA ALA A 25 -15.12 10.04 3.70
C ALA A 25 -15.36 8.52 3.57
N GLU A 26 -15.18 7.94 2.37
CA GLU A 26 -15.31 6.50 2.13
C GLU A 26 -14.08 5.71 2.59
N LEU A 27 -12.92 6.34 2.72
CA LEU A 27 -11.64 5.67 2.95
C LEU A 27 -11.30 5.52 4.44
N TYR A 28 -11.75 6.46 5.28
CA TYR A 28 -11.41 6.53 6.72
C TYR A 28 -12.56 7.02 7.60
N GLU A 29 -12.67 6.50 8.82
CA GLU A 29 -13.33 7.23 9.92
C GLU A 29 -12.41 8.40 10.34
N GLY A 30 -12.53 9.53 9.65
CA GLY A 30 -11.79 10.75 9.97
C GLY A 30 -11.05 11.37 8.79
N HIS A 31 -10.62 12.62 9.00
CA HIS A 31 -9.92 13.45 8.04
C HIS A 31 -8.40 13.16 8.04
N ALA A 32 -7.96 12.07 7.40
CA ALA A 32 -6.54 11.71 7.27
C ALA A 32 -5.84 12.54 6.17
N TYR A 33 -5.74 13.86 6.37
CA TYR A 33 -5.04 14.75 5.45
C TYR A 33 -3.55 14.86 5.81
N ASP A 34 -2.69 14.87 4.79
CA ASP A 34 -1.29 15.24 4.94
C ASP A 34 -1.16 16.72 5.32
N THR A 35 -0.87 16.99 6.61
CA THR A 35 -0.64 18.34 7.14
C THR A 35 0.75 18.89 6.81
N GLY A 36 1.64 18.06 6.25
CA GLY A 36 3.06 18.38 6.09
C GLY A 36 3.88 18.23 7.39
N VAL A 37 3.24 17.86 8.50
CA VAL A 37 3.90 17.51 9.77
C VAL A 37 3.91 15.99 9.91
N PHE A 38 5.10 15.39 9.84
CA PHE A 38 5.26 13.93 9.82
C PHE A 38 4.75 13.24 11.08
N SER A 39 4.96 13.86 12.24
CA SER A 39 4.48 13.34 13.53
C SER A 39 2.95 13.30 13.68
N GLU A 40 2.20 14.03 12.85
CA GLU A 40 0.76 14.20 13.02
C GLU A 40 -0.09 13.24 12.16
N ASN A 41 0.53 12.47 11.24
CA ASN A 41 -0.20 11.66 10.26
C ASN A 41 0.23 10.18 10.24
N TYR A 42 0.50 9.61 11.43
CA TYR A 42 0.76 8.18 11.57
C TYR A 42 -0.53 7.35 11.63
N TYR A 43 -0.59 6.32 10.80
CA TYR A 43 -1.56 5.24 10.94
C TYR A 43 -0.91 4.04 11.61
N SER A 44 -1.16 3.89 12.90
CA SER A 44 -0.75 2.74 13.69
C SER A 44 -1.96 1.94 14.20
N THR A 45 -3.05 1.96 13.42
CA THR A 45 -4.27 1.24 13.79
C THR A 45 -4.05 -0.26 13.64
N TRP A 46 -4.39 -0.99 14.69
CA TRP A 46 -4.31 -2.43 14.74
C TRP A 46 -5.65 -2.99 15.18
N ASN A 47 -6.19 -3.90 14.39
CA ASN A 47 -7.38 -4.65 14.75
C ASN A 47 -7.13 -5.47 16.03
N ASP A 48 -8.04 -5.37 17.00
CA ASP A 48 -7.90 -6.03 18.30
C ASP A 48 -7.79 -7.55 18.21
N SER A 49 -8.46 -8.20 17.25
CA SER A 49 -8.34 -9.64 17.04
C SER A 49 -6.94 -10.03 16.55
N LEU A 50 -6.29 -9.18 15.76
CA LEU A 50 -4.91 -9.38 15.31
C LEU A 50 -3.86 -9.01 16.39
N LYS A 51 -4.29 -8.45 17.52
CA LYS A 51 -3.45 -8.26 18.72
C LYS A 51 -3.65 -9.36 19.75
N ASN A 52 -4.92 -9.71 20.01
CA ASN A 52 -5.31 -10.47 21.19
C ASN A 52 -5.70 -11.92 20.89
N SER A 53 -5.95 -12.27 19.63
CA SER A 53 -6.47 -13.57 19.21
C SER A 53 -5.58 -14.21 18.16
N VAL A 54 -4.27 -14.20 18.40
CA VAL A 54 -3.24 -14.63 17.45
C VAL A 54 -2.43 -15.78 18.04
N ALA A 55 -2.27 -16.84 17.26
CA ALA A 55 -1.38 -17.96 17.59
C ALA A 55 0.10 -17.57 17.33
N PRO A 56 1.09 -18.33 17.85
CA PRO A 56 2.48 -18.15 17.42
C PRO A 56 2.62 -18.25 15.90
N VAL A 57 3.60 -17.53 15.32
CA VAL A 57 3.90 -17.57 13.89
C VAL A 57 4.08 -19.02 13.45
N ALA A 58 3.20 -19.47 12.55
CA ALA A 58 3.19 -20.86 12.10
C ALA A 58 4.34 -21.14 11.14
N LYS A 59 4.64 -20.18 10.26
CA LYS A 59 5.76 -20.26 9.34
C LYS A 59 6.26 -18.88 8.93
N THR A 60 7.58 -18.80 8.76
CA THR A 60 8.29 -17.64 8.23
C THR A 60 8.86 -17.99 6.85
N TYR A 61 8.70 -17.09 5.90
CA TYR A 61 9.22 -17.19 4.55
C TYR A 61 10.13 -16.00 4.25
N ASP A 62 11.34 -16.26 3.75
CA ASP A 62 12.24 -15.20 3.30
C ASP A 62 11.91 -14.82 1.85
N VAL A 63 11.59 -13.55 1.65
CA VAL A 63 11.43 -12.94 0.34
C VAL A 63 12.81 -12.42 -0.09
N THR A 64 13.29 -12.90 -1.23
CA THR A 64 14.63 -12.60 -1.76
C THR A 64 14.53 -12.08 -3.17
N ALA A 65 15.59 -11.45 -3.68
CA ALA A 65 15.66 -10.99 -5.06
C ALA A 65 15.37 -12.07 -6.13
N ALA A 66 15.46 -13.36 -5.79
CA ALA A 66 15.15 -14.46 -6.70
C ALA A 66 13.65 -14.76 -6.83
N ASN A 67 12.83 -14.31 -5.87
CA ASN A 67 11.39 -14.59 -5.82
C ASN A 67 10.53 -13.31 -5.70
N SER A 68 11.18 -12.15 -5.70
CA SER A 68 10.55 -10.83 -5.70
C SER A 68 10.79 -10.07 -7.01
N PHE A 69 10.09 -8.95 -7.14
CA PHE A 69 10.29 -7.96 -8.20
C PHE A 69 10.25 -6.55 -7.59
N GLN A 70 10.92 -5.62 -8.25
CA GLN A 70 10.89 -4.20 -7.93
C GLN A 70 10.66 -3.42 -9.21
N ILE A 71 9.63 -2.57 -9.20
CA ILE A 71 9.20 -1.76 -10.33
C ILE A 71 9.36 -0.30 -9.95
N GLU A 72 10.25 0.39 -10.66
CA GLU A 72 10.52 1.82 -10.55
C GLU A 72 10.30 2.55 -11.88
N GLN A 73 10.20 1.78 -12.97
CA GLN A 73 9.89 2.24 -14.31
C GLN A 73 9.18 1.15 -15.12
N ASP A 74 8.54 1.55 -16.22
CA ASP A 74 7.76 0.69 -17.09
C ASP A 74 8.50 -0.56 -17.62
N SER A 75 9.81 -0.47 -17.88
CA SER A 75 10.58 -1.63 -18.34
C SER A 75 10.67 -2.74 -17.30
N ASP A 76 10.49 -2.42 -16.02
CA ASP A 76 10.64 -3.36 -14.92
C ASP A 76 9.49 -4.36 -14.85
N PHE A 77 8.36 -4.08 -15.51
CA PHE A 77 7.27 -5.04 -15.65
C PHE A 77 7.68 -6.32 -16.41
N ALA A 78 8.81 -6.31 -17.13
CA ALA A 78 9.40 -7.52 -17.71
C ALA A 78 9.87 -8.54 -16.65
N GLN A 79 10.00 -8.13 -15.38
CA GLN A 79 10.35 -9.03 -14.26
C GLN A 79 9.17 -9.89 -13.79
N LEU A 80 7.93 -9.48 -14.08
CA LEU A 80 6.73 -10.21 -13.66
C LEU A 80 6.60 -11.53 -14.46
N TRP A 81 6.09 -12.57 -13.80
CA TRP A 81 5.86 -13.87 -14.44
C TRP A 81 4.78 -13.77 -15.51
N SER A 82 4.92 -14.52 -16.61
CA SER A 82 3.88 -14.57 -17.64
C SER A 82 2.55 -15.14 -17.08
N PRO A 83 1.39 -14.56 -17.41
CA PRO A 83 1.15 -13.43 -18.33
C PRO A 83 1.04 -12.06 -17.64
N ASP A 84 1.51 -11.93 -16.39
CA ASP A 84 1.40 -10.70 -15.61
C ASP A 84 2.41 -9.63 -16.05
N GLY A 85 3.54 -10.05 -16.63
CA GLY A 85 4.56 -9.17 -17.17
C GLY A 85 4.34 -8.74 -18.61
N PHE A 86 5.08 -7.70 -18.99
CA PHE A 86 5.07 -7.12 -20.33
C PHE A 86 5.24 -8.19 -21.42
N ALA A 87 4.19 -8.44 -22.21
CA ALA A 87 4.29 -9.28 -23.39
C ALA A 87 4.72 -8.40 -24.57
N ASP A 88 5.99 -8.53 -24.93
CA ASP A 88 6.60 -7.88 -26.09
C ASP A 88 5.72 -8.04 -27.35
N GLY A 89 5.17 -6.91 -27.84
CA GLY A 89 4.72 -6.80 -29.23
C GLY A 89 3.22 -6.75 -29.58
N LYS A 90 2.25 -6.54 -28.68
CA LYS A 90 0.87 -6.17 -29.08
C LYS A 90 0.18 -5.14 -28.18
N ALA A 91 -0.60 -4.27 -28.84
CA ALA A 91 -1.41 -3.19 -28.28
C ALA A 91 -2.65 -3.70 -27.52
N GLU A 92 -2.80 -3.14 -26.32
CA GLU A 92 -3.93 -3.20 -25.38
C GLU A 92 -4.28 -4.52 -24.65
N PRO A 93 -4.52 -4.48 -23.33
CA PRO A 93 -4.23 -3.39 -22.38
C PRO A 93 -2.84 -3.54 -21.74
N TYR A 94 -2.04 -2.46 -21.82
CA TYR A 94 -0.74 -2.32 -21.18
C TYR A 94 -0.90 -1.84 -19.72
N TYR A 95 0.02 -2.20 -18.81
CA TYR A 95 0.10 -1.56 -17.50
C TYR A 95 1.20 -0.51 -17.49
N SER A 96 0.88 0.72 -17.09
CA SER A 96 1.90 1.76 -16.88
C SER A 96 2.16 1.98 -15.39
N TYR A 97 3.43 2.21 -15.04
CA TYR A 97 3.87 2.63 -13.73
C TYR A 97 3.50 4.10 -13.44
N PHE A 98 3.43 4.93 -14.48
CA PHE A 98 3.19 6.37 -14.36
C PHE A 98 1.73 6.80 -14.53
N ALA A 99 0.83 5.91 -14.98
CA ALA A 99 -0.56 6.27 -15.24
C ALA A 99 -1.44 6.06 -14.01
N ASP A 100 -2.20 7.08 -13.62
CA ASP A 100 -3.12 7.06 -12.47
C ASP A 100 -4.59 6.90 -12.83
N THR A 101 -4.90 7.10 -14.11
CA THR A 101 -6.23 6.96 -14.70
C THR A 101 -6.19 5.92 -15.81
N PRO A 102 -7.16 4.99 -15.86
CA PRO A 102 -7.41 4.17 -17.03
C PRO A 102 -7.46 5.03 -18.30
N HIS A 103 -6.59 4.79 -19.28
CA HIS A 103 -6.61 5.50 -20.55
C HIS A 103 -6.68 4.50 -21.70
N GLU A 104 -7.68 4.66 -22.57
CA GLU A 104 -7.99 3.71 -23.66
C GLU A 104 -6.84 3.53 -24.67
N ASP A 105 -5.97 4.54 -24.80
CA ASP A 105 -4.83 4.54 -25.74
C ASP A 105 -3.44 4.31 -25.09
N ALA A 106 -3.34 4.30 -23.76
CA ALA A 106 -2.06 4.29 -23.03
C ALA A 106 -1.96 3.18 -21.97
N GLY A 107 -2.93 2.24 -21.96
CA GLY A 107 -3.04 1.22 -20.94
C GLY A 107 -3.60 1.73 -19.60
N TYR A 108 -3.73 0.81 -18.65
CA TYR A 108 -4.24 1.08 -17.31
C TYR A 108 -3.08 1.27 -16.32
N GLY A 109 -3.25 2.13 -15.32
CA GLY A 109 -2.31 2.24 -14.21
C GLY A 109 -2.18 0.93 -13.44
N TYR A 110 -0.96 0.46 -13.18
CA TYR A 110 -0.77 -0.83 -12.51
C TYR A 110 -1.39 -0.87 -11.10
N GLY A 111 -1.10 0.14 -10.26
CA GLY A 111 -1.69 0.28 -8.93
C GLY A 111 -3.22 0.36 -8.97
N PRO A 112 -3.80 1.35 -9.69
CA PRO A 112 -5.25 1.51 -9.83
C PRO A 112 -5.99 0.26 -10.33
N SER A 113 -5.35 -0.56 -11.17
CA SER A 113 -5.96 -1.76 -11.73
C SER A 113 -5.90 -2.97 -10.82
N ASN A 114 -4.95 -3.02 -9.89
CA ASN A 114 -4.69 -4.20 -9.07
C ASN A 114 -4.82 -3.96 -7.56
N ASN A 115 -5.31 -2.79 -7.16
CA ASN A 115 -5.72 -2.53 -5.78
C ASN A 115 -6.95 -3.38 -5.41
N LEU A 116 -7.25 -3.47 -4.12
CA LEU A 116 -8.31 -4.36 -3.64
C LEU A 116 -9.72 -3.89 -4.04
N ILE A 117 -9.96 -2.57 -4.10
CA ILE A 117 -11.26 -2.03 -4.52
C ILE A 117 -11.55 -2.32 -6.00
N SER A 118 -10.54 -2.32 -6.89
CA SER A 118 -10.74 -2.69 -8.30
C SER A 118 -11.02 -4.18 -8.48
N ILE A 119 -10.71 -5.00 -7.47
CA ILE A 119 -10.93 -6.45 -7.47
C ILE A 119 -12.30 -6.80 -6.87
N ASP A 120 -12.70 -6.15 -5.77
CA ASP A 120 -13.97 -6.43 -5.10
C ASP A 120 -14.47 -5.20 -4.29
N ASP A 121 -15.73 -4.79 -4.53
CA ASP A 121 -16.34 -3.60 -3.92
C ASP A 121 -16.43 -3.66 -2.38
N ALA A 122 -16.32 -4.84 -1.77
CA ALA A 122 -16.27 -4.95 -0.30
C ALA A 122 -15.06 -4.21 0.31
N PHE A 123 -14.00 -4.01 -0.47
CA PHE A 123 -12.82 -3.24 -0.10
C PHE A 123 -12.93 -1.75 -0.43
N ALA A 124 -14.12 -1.25 -0.79
CA ALA A 124 -14.30 0.17 -1.07
C ALA A 124 -14.05 1.08 0.14
N ARG A 125 -13.93 0.52 1.35
CA ARG A 125 -13.77 1.27 2.59
C ARG A 125 -12.65 0.74 3.48
N GLY A 126 -12.12 1.64 4.31
CA GLY A 126 -11.07 1.36 5.28
C GLY A 126 -9.67 1.33 4.63
N PHE A 127 -8.66 0.98 5.42
CA PHE A 127 -7.26 1.05 5.01
C PHE A 127 -6.90 0.23 3.76
N LEU A 128 -7.71 -0.78 3.45
CA LEU A 128 -7.52 -1.69 2.33
C LEU A 128 -8.13 -1.15 1.03
N SER A 129 -8.86 -0.05 1.11
CA SER A 129 -9.38 0.67 -0.06
C SER A 129 -8.26 1.46 -0.75
N ARG A 130 -8.51 1.93 -1.98
CA ARG A 130 -7.57 2.79 -2.70
C ARG A 130 -7.32 4.05 -1.89
N LEU A 131 -6.09 4.26 -1.45
CA LEU A 131 -5.73 5.47 -0.72
C LEU A 131 -5.72 6.65 -1.71
N TYR A 132 -6.77 7.47 -1.73
CA TYR A 132 -6.78 8.72 -2.50
C TYR A 132 -6.20 9.89 -1.70
N ASP A 133 -5.46 10.75 -2.39
CA ASP A 133 -4.93 12.00 -1.85
C ASP A 133 -6.10 12.92 -1.51
N GLY A 134 -6.40 13.10 -0.23
CA GLY A 134 -7.43 14.02 0.23
C GLY A 134 -7.23 15.49 -0.14
N ARG A 135 -6.21 15.87 -0.92
CA ARG A 135 -6.02 17.24 -1.43
C ARG A 135 -6.88 17.55 -2.66
N ILE A 136 -8.22 17.53 -2.57
CA ILE A 136 -9.19 18.23 -3.47
C ILE A 136 -8.79 18.24 -4.97
N GLN A 137 -8.14 17.20 -5.45
CA GLN A 137 -7.63 17.14 -6.82
C GLN A 137 -7.62 15.67 -7.16
N CYS A 138 -8.78 15.24 -7.65
CA CYS A 138 -9.04 13.91 -8.14
C CYS A 138 -8.15 13.53 -9.36
N ASP A 139 -7.22 14.42 -9.79
CA ASP A 139 -6.22 14.27 -10.86
C ASP A 139 -4.75 14.41 -10.36
N GLY A 140 -4.48 14.09 -9.10
CA GLY A 140 -3.13 14.13 -8.54
C GLY A 140 -2.24 12.95 -8.97
N TYR A 141 -0.99 13.23 -9.35
CA TYR A 141 0.05 12.21 -9.58
C TYR A 141 0.18 11.22 -8.40
N TYR A 142 0.45 9.94 -8.70
CA TYR A 142 0.57 8.69 -7.91
C TYR A 142 1.25 8.75 -6.52
N ALA A 143 1.78 9.89 -6.09
CA ALA A 143 2.55 10.03 -4.85
C ALA A 143 2.05 11.12 -3.89
N LYS A 144 0.72 11.27 -3.76
CA LYS A 144 0.17 12.29 -2.85
C LYS A 144 -0.80 11.79 -1.79
N SER A 145 -1.33 10.57 -1.89
CA SER A 145 -2.04 9.93 -0.77
C SER A 145 -1.04 9.30 0.19
N ARG A 146 -1.16 9.56 1.49
CA ARG A 146 -0.10 9.27 2.45
C ARG A 146 -0.67 8.67 3.71
N VAL A 147 -0.53 7.36 3.84
CA VAL A 147 -0.42 6.79 5.17
C VAL A 147 1.05 6.73 5.53
N GLN A 148 1.38 7.31 6.67
CA GLN A 148 2.67 7.10 7.30
C GLN A 148 2.50 5.96 8.29
N ILE A 149 3.26 4.88 8.12
CA ILE A 149 3.36 3.87 9.16
C ILE A 149 4.67 4.08 9.91
N ASP A 150 4.61 3.90 11.23
CA ASP A 150 5.76 3.84 12.12
C ASP A 150 6.30 2.39 12.18
N GLY A 151 7.36 2.15 12.94
CA GLY A 151 7.95 0.82 13.05
C GLY A 151 6.99 -0.25 13.61
N ALA A 152 6.01 0.18 14.43
CA ALA A 152 4.97 -0.70 14.93
C ALA A 152 3.95 -1.08 13.84
N GLY A 153 3.85 -0.29 12.78
CA GLY A 153 3.08 -0.61 11.60
C GLY A 153 1.58 -0.68 11.85
N TYR A 154 0.87 -1.50 11.07
CA TYR A 154 -0.57 -1.65 11.19
C TYR A 154 -1.02 -3.10 10.97
N GLY A 155 -2.24 -3.40 11.42
CA GLY A 155 -2.89 -4.68 11.18
C GLY A 155 -4.39 -4.53 10.94
N ALA A 156 -4.90 -5.12 9.87
CA ALA A 156 -6.31 -5.01 9.46
C ALA A 156 -6.90 -6.39 9.09
N LEU A 157 -8.19 -6.56 9.38
CA LEU A 157 -8.96 -7.69 8.87
C LEU A 157 -9.53 -7.34 7.50
N PHE A 158 -9.49 -8.31 6.59
CA PHE A 158 -10.21 -8.24 5.33
C PHE A 158 -11.71 -8.46 5.60
N PRO A 159 -12.60 -7.77 4.86
CA PRO A 159 -14.06 -8.00 4.93
C PRO A 159 -14.48 -9.38 4.39
N LYS A 160 -13.59 -10.08 3.68
CA LYS A 160 -13.81 -11.38 3.04
C LYS A 160 -12.59 -12.29 3.22
N GLU A 161 -12.77 -13.59 3.01
CA GLU A 161 -11.69 -14.57 3.01
C GLU A 161 -11.05 -14.69 1.62
N MET A 162 -9.71 -14.66 1.56
CA MET A 162 -8.97 -14.79 0.31
C MET A 162 -9.03 -16.24 -0.22
N VAL A 163 -9.59 -16.46 -1.41
CA VAL A 163 -9.80 -17.80 -1.98
C VAL A 163 -8.68 -18.20 -2.94
N ASN A 164 -8.31 -17.28 -3.83
CA ASN A 164 -7.21 -17.44 -4.78
C ASN A 164 -6.33 -16.20 -4.70
N TYR A 165 -5.05 -16.40 -4.95
CA TYR A 165 -4.03 -15.37 -4.90
C TYR A 165 -2.86 -15.84 -5.73
N ARG A 166 -2.20 -14.88 -6.38
CA ARG A 166 -1.08 -15.18 -7.27
C ARG A 166 0.19 -14.53 -6.75
N TYR A 167 0.11 -13.26 -6.43
CA TYR A 167 1.23 -12.52 -5.89
C TYR A 167 0.74 -11.32 -5.08
N PHE A 168 1.65 -10.76 -4.30
CA PHE A 168 1.43 -9.57 -3.49
C PHE A 168 2.34 -8.47 -4.00
N ALA A 169 1.86 -7.23 -3.97
CA ALA A 169 2.70 -6.07 -4.16
C ALA A 169 2.29 -4.94 -3.21
N LEU A 170 3.23 -4.05 -2.93
CA LEU A 170 3.05 -2.87 -2.12
C LEU A 170 3.70 -1.69 -2.85
N SER A 171 3.05 -0.53 -2.82
CA SER A 171 3.62 0.72 -3.31
C SER A 171 4.01 1.58 -2.13
N VAL A 172 5.31 1.86 -1.99
CA VAL A 172 5.86 2.58 -0.83
C VAL A 172 6.93 3.60 -1.19
N ARG A 173 7.20 4.51 -0.25
CA ARG A 173 8.34 5.42 -0.28
C ARG A 173 8.80 5.68 1.15
N GLY A 174 10.08 5.97 1.35
CA GLY A 174 10.56 6.48 2.63
C GLY A 174 10.24 7.96 2.74
N ALA A 175 10.10 8.45 3.97
CA ALA A 175 10.11 9.87 4.22
C ALA A 175 10.59 10.20 5.62
N ASP A 176 11.20 11.37 5.77
CA ASP A 176 11.57 11.97 7.05
C ASP A 176 11.33 13.48 7.02
N MET A 177 11.72 14.17 8.10
CA MET A 177 11.62 15.63 8.24
C MET A 177 12.82 16.42 7.69
N SER A 178 13.85 15.74 7.20
CA SER A 178 15.07 16.37 6.72
C SER A 178 14.84 17.17 5.43
N VAL A 179 15.73 18.12 5.17
CA VAL A 179 15.79 18.83 3.88
C VAL A 179 16.45 18.00 2.78
N ASN A 180 17.00 16.83 3.13
CA ASN A 180 17.64 15.95 2.18
C ASN A 180 16.57 15.34 1.28
N ASN A 181 16.77 15.45 -0.02
CA ASN A 181 15.89 14.88 -1.02
C ASN A 181 16.64 13.83 -1.82
N ASN A 182 15.91 12.82 -2.32
CA ASN A 182 16.45 11.83 -3.26
C ASN A 182 17.60 10.98 -2.72
N PHE A 183 17.39 10.30 -1.60
CA PHE A 183 18.34 9.31 -1.08
C PHE A 183 17.64 7.97 -0.82
N PHE A 184 18.40 6.95 -0.43
CA PHE A 184 17.89 5.61 -0.19
C PHE A 184 18.07 5.24 1.28
N VAL A 185 17.04 4.63 1.85
CA VAL A 185 17.07 3.99 3.16
C VAL A 185 16.74 2.53 2.98
N ASN A 186 17.58 1.65 3.52
CA ASN A 186 17.32 0.24 3.51
C ASN A 186 16.35 -0.09 4.64
N VAL A 187 15.24 -0.73 4.28
CA VAL A 187 14.21 -1.14 5.24
C VAL A 187 14.02 -2.65 5.19
N ASN A 188 13.71 -3.22 6.35
CA ASN A 188 13.14 -4.56 6.44
C ASN A 188 11.63 -4.43 6.58
N ILE A 189 10.87 -5.13 5.76
CA ILE A 189 9.40 -5.16 5.86
C ILE A 189 8.98 -6.57 6.24
N ASN A 190 8.16 -6.68 7.29
CA ASN A 190 7.51 -7.90 7.70
C ASN A 190 6.03 -7.81 7.30
N LEU A 191 5.62 -8.65 6.37
CA LEU A 191 4.24 -8.81 5.94
C LEU A 191 3.68 -10.09 6.56
N THR A 192 2.60 -10.01 7.32
CA THR A 192 1.96 -11.19 7.88
C THR A 192 0.57 -11.36 7.32
N PHE A 193 0.26 -12.54 6.80
CA PHE A 193 -1.12 -12.93 6.50
C PHE A 193 -1.66 -13.82 7.62
N TYR A 194 -2.93 -13.62 7.96
CA TYR A 194 -3.59 -14.31 9.05
C TYR A 194 -4.74 -15.16 8.53
N VAL A 195 -4.70 -16.46 8.84
CA VAL A 195 -5.79 -17.41 8.53
C VAL A 195 -6.50 -17.77 9.83
N TYR A 196 -7.81 -17.55 9.90
CA TYR A 196 -8.56 -17.88 11.10
C TYR A 196 -8.76 -19.40 11.23
N ASN A 197 -8.25 -19.97 12.32
CA ASN A 197 -8.46 -21.37 12.66
C ASN A 197 -9.62 -21.50 13.64
N HIS A 198 -10.72 -22.09 13.16
CA HIS A 198 -11.97 -22.27 13.92
C HIS A 198 -11.84 -23.27 15.08
N ASP A 199 -10.89 -24.22 15.02
CA ASP A 199 -10.73 -25.24 16.07
C ASP A 199 -10.10 -24.68 17.34
N ILE A 200 -9.18 -23.71 17.18
CA ILE A 200 -8.49 -23.06 18.30
C ILE A 200 -8.97 -21.62 18.54
N ALA A 201 -9.89 -21.12 17.70
CA ALA A 201 -10.42 -19.76 17.72
C ALA A 201 -9.33 -18.67 17.71
N LEU A 202 -8.25 -18.89 16.94
CA LEU A 202 -7.13 -17.97 16.80
C LEU A 202 -6.79 -17.75 15.33
N TYR A 203 -6.29 -16.57 15.02
CA TYR A 203 -5.63 -16.25 13.77
C TYR A 203 -4.23 -16.85 13.75
N VAL A 204 -3.96 -17.67 12.74
CA VAL A 204 -2.67 -18.32 12.51
C VAL A 204 -1.84 -17.44 11.58
N PRO A 205 -0.66 -16.93 12.01
CA PRO A 205 0.15 -16.03 11.21
C PRO A 205 1.13 -16.76 10.30
N TYR A 206 1.22 -16.28 9.06
CA TYR A 206 2.23 -16.64 8.07
C TYR A 206 3.03 -15.39 7.70
N LEU A 207 4.30 -15.38 8.10
CA LEU A 207 5.18 -14.21 8.01
C LEU A 207 6.04 -14.27 6.76
N PHE A 208 6.08 -13.16 6.02
CA PHE A 208 6.93 -12.92 4.87
C PHE A 208 7.93 -11.82 5.23
N GLN A 209 9.21 -12.15 5.26
CA GLN A 209 10.28 -11.22 5.60
C GLN A 209 10.96 -10.72 4.33
N MET A 210 10.87 -9.43 4.09
CA MET A 210 11.61 -8.74 3.05
C MET A 210 12.73 -7.97 3.73
N LYS A 211 13.98 -8.28 3.39
CA LYS A 211 15.15 -7.71 4.08
C LYS A 211 15.95 -6.82 3.15
N ASN A 212 16.53 -5.76 3.71
CA ASN A 212 17.45 -4.84 3.03
C ASN A 212 16.86 -4.29 1.71
N LEU A 213 15.59 -3.85 1.74
CA LEU A 213 14.94 -3.23 0.60
C LEU A 213 15.37 -1.76 0.48
N PRO A 214 16.05 -1.35 -0.60
CA PRO A 214 16.41 0.04 -0.80
C PRO A 214 15.16 0.82 -1.19
N ILE A 215 14.69 1.69 -0.30
CA ILE A 215 13.51 2.52 -0.54
C ILE A 215 13.95 3.96 -0.76
N LYS A 216 13.48 4.52 -1.88
CA LYS A 216 13.70 5.92 -2.20
C LYS A 216 13.00 6.81 -1.18
N THR A 217 13.71 7.79 -0.64
CA THR A 217 13.28 8.64 0.47
C THR A 217 13.28 10.11 0.06
N ASN A 218 12.26 10.85 0.50
CA ASN A 218 12.05 12.28 0.18
C ASN A 218 12.16 12.60 -1.31
N TYR A 219 11.58 11.75 -2.16
CA TYR A 219 11.50 12.02 -3.59
C TYR A 219 10.07 12.35 -4.01
N ASN A 220 9.92 13.51 -4.63
CA ASN A 220 8.63 13.95 -5.15
C ASN A 220 8.17 12.99 -6.27
N SER A 221 6.93 12.54 -6.21
CA SER A 221 6.24 11.74 -7.26
C SER A 221 6.69 10.30 -7.54
N GLN A 222 7.82 9.80 -7.01
CA GLN A 222 8.23 8.41 -7.24
C GLN A 222 8.09 7.54 -5.99
N VAL A 223 7.58 6.34 -6.22
CA VAL A 223 7.34 5.29 -5.21
C VAL A 223 7.97 4.00 -5.69
N THR A 224 8.46 3.16 -4.81
CA THR A 224 8.92 1.83 -5.17
C THR A 224 7.74 0.88 -5.10
N ILE A 225 7.41 0.20 -6.20
CA ILE A 225 6.50 -0.95 -6.15
C ILE A 225 7.34 -2.19 -5.95
N PHE A 226 7.18 -2.85 -4.81
CA PHE A 226 7.84 -4.11 -4.51
C PHE A 226 6.79 -5.21 -4.40
N GLY A 227 7.12 -6.42 -4.86
CA GLY A 227 6.22 -7.55 -4.68
C GLY A 227 6.90 -8.90 -4.86
N PHE A 228 6.14 -9.97 -4.65
CA PHE A 228 6.61 -11.34 -4.79
C PHE A 228 5.47 -12.30 -5.13
N TYR A 229 5.81 -13.40 -5.81
CA TYR A 229 4.85 -14.47 -6.11
C TYR A 229 4.75 -15.43 -4.93
N PHE A 230 3.54 -15.66 -4.43
CA PHE A 230 3.31 -16.58 -3.31
C PHE A 230 3.84 -17.98 -3.61
N ALA A 231 3.61 -18.48 -4.83
CA ALA A 231 4.14 -19.77 -5.25
C ALA A 231 5.69 -19.80 -5.30
N GLY A 232 6.33 -18.68 -5.65
CA GLY A 232 7.79 -18.58 -5.69
C GLY A 232 8.43 -18.55 -4.30
N VAL A 233 7.72 -17.99 -3.31
CA VAL A 233 8.20 -17.88 -1.92
C VAL A 233 7.81 -19.10 -1.07
N MET A 234 6.58 -19.60 -1.21
CA MET A 234 6.03 -20.67 -0.37
C MET A 234 6.21 -22.07 -0.97
N GLY A 235 6.36 -22.18 -2.30
CA GLY A 235 6.44 -23.46 -2.98
C GLY A 235 5.21 -24.34 -2.72
N ALA A 236 5.44 -25.55 -2.19
CA ALA A 236 4.38 -26.52 -1.90
C ALA A 236 3.36 -26.02 -0.86
N ASP A 237 3.74 -25.05 -0.03
CA ASP A 237 2.88 -24.51 1.02
C ASP A 237 1.91 -23.44 0.52
N VAL A 238 1.92 -23.09 -0.76
CA VAL A 238 1.17 -21.93 -1.28
C VAL A 238 -0.27 -21.90 -0.79
N ASN A 239 -0.94 -23.05 -0.72
CA ASN A 239 -2.34 -23.18 -0.28
C ASN A 239 -2.59 -22.86 1.20
N LEU A 240 -1.57 -22.71 2.05
CA LEU A 240 -1.73 -22.38 3.46
C LEU A 240 -2.32 -20.99 3.68
N LEU A 241 -2.17 -20.07 2.72
CA LEU A 241 -2.79 -18.74 2.79
C LEU A 241 -4.26 -18.73 2.35
N LYS A 242 -4.81 -19.87 1.93
CA LYS A 242 -6.22 -19.93 1.55
C LYS A 242 -7.07 -19.63 2.77
N ARG A 243 -8.05 -18.75 2.57
CA ARG A 243 -8.92 -18.18 3.60
C ARG A 243 -8.23 -17.19 4.54
N ALA A 244 -7.10 -16.62 4.14
CA ALA A 244 -6.54 -15.49 4.87
C ALA A 244 -7.58 -14.36 4.92
N SER A 245 -7.82 -13.85 6.12
CA SER A 245 -8.82 -12.82 6.43
C SER A 245 -8.24 -11.68 7.25
N GLY A 246 -6.92 -11.63 7.39
CA GLY A 246 -6.22 -10.48 7.95
C GLY A 246 -4.82 -10.34 7.39
N MET A 247 -4.28 -9.14 7.54
CA MET A 247 -2.92 -8.80 7.15
C MET A 247 -2.34 -7.75 8.09
N SER A 248 -1.03 -7.80 8.30
CA SER A 248 -0.28 -6.72 8.95
C SER A 248 1.02 -6.44 8.23
N ILE A 249 1.48 -5.20 8.36
CA ILE A 249 2.78 -4.75 7.87
C ILE A 249 3.48 -4.04 9.02
N THR A 250 4.69 -4.48 9.33
CA THR A 250 5.63 -3.75 10.20
C THR A 250 6.94 -3.54 9.46
N PHE A 251 7.75 -2.58 9.89
CA PHE A 251 9.05 -2.36 9.28
C PHE A 251 10.12 -1.99 10.31
N SER A 252 11.37 -2.17 9.91
CA SER A 252 12.54 -1.66 10.61
C SER A 252 13.51 -1.04 9.61
N LEU A 253 14.45 -0.24 10.10
CA LEU A 253 15.60 0.19 9.30
C LEU A 253 16.68 -0.90 9.34
N GLU A 254 17.47 -1.00 8.27
CA GLU A 254 18.57 -1.97 8.12
C GLU A 254 19.88 -1.25 7.82
N GLY A 255 20.80 -1.20 8.79
CA GLY A 255 22.08 -0.52 8.68
C GLY A 255 22.27 0.56 9.74
N ASP A 256 23.29 1.39 9.55
CA ASP A 256 23.68 2.43 10.50
C ASP A 256 22.84 3.70 10.30
N TYR A 257 21.64 3.69 10.90
CA TYR A 257 20.68 4.80 10.89
C TYR A 257 20.44 5.34 12.31
N GLU A 258 21.51 5.56 13.08
CA GLU A 258 21.44 5.98 14.49
C GLU A 258 20.76 7.34 14.70
N ASP A 259 20.85 8.21 13.68
CA ASP A 259 20.20 9.53 13.66
C ASP A 259 18.70 9.44 13.36
N TYR A 260 18.17 8.25 13.08
CA TYR A 260 16.74 8.06 12.81
C TYR A 260 16.04 7.29 13.93
N THR A 261 14.75 7.58 14.08
CA THR A 261 13.82 6.77 14.87
C THR A 261 12.59 6.43 14.04
N ILE A 262 12.08 5.22 14.23
CA ILE A 262 10.82 4.75 13.65
C ILE A 262 9.73 4.66 14.71
N ASP A 263 10.05 5.00 15.95
CA ASP A 263 9.06 5.14 17.02
C ASP A 263 8.55 6.57 16.99
N ARG A 264 7.24 6.72 16.76
CA ARG A 264 6.59 8.03 16.68
C ARG A 264 6.59 8.79 18.01
N GLU A 265 6.76 8.08 19.13
CA GLU A 265 6.78 8.65 20.49
C GLU A 265 8.21 8.92 20.99
N ASP A 266 9.25 8.67 20.16
CA ASP A 266 10.64 8.92 20.54
C ASP A 266 10.96 10.41 20.49
N GLU A 267 11.08 11.03 21.67
CA GLU A 267 11.41 12.45 21.84
C GLU A 267 12.93 12.73 21.94
N THR A 268 13.79 11.74 21.61
CA THR A 268 15.25 11.90 21.73
C THR A 268 15.75 13.06 20.85
N GLU A 269 16.36 14.06 21.48
CA GLU A 269 16.93 15.21 20.77
C GLU A 269 17.98 14.77 19.74
N GLY A 270 17.88 15.32 18.53
CA GLY A 270 18.80 15.02 17.43
C GLY A 270 18.42 13.81 16.58
N LYS A 271 17.41 13.04 16.96
CA LYS A 271 16.86 12.00 16.09
C LYS A 271 15.77 12.53 15.17
N GLU A 272 15.84 12.14 13.91
CA GLU A 272 14.80 12.41 12.91
C GLU A 272 13.82 11.24 12.83
N HIS A 273 12.51 11.55 12.76
CA HIS A 273 11.52 10.51 12.56
C HIS A 273 11.52 10.06 11.10
N PHE A 274 11.71 8.76 10.89
CA PHE A 274 11.52 8.10 9.60
C PHE A 274 10.17 7.37 9.59
N ALA A 275 9.43 7.54 8.51
CA ALA A 275 8.19 6.82 8.26
C ALA A 275 8.26 6.08 6.92
N LEU A 276 7.60 4.92 6.87
CA LEU A 276 7.31 4.28 5.59
C LEU A 276 5.97 4.81 5.08
N MET A 277 6.01 5.51 3.95
CA MET A 277 4.84 6.02 3.27
C MET A 277 4.22 4.87 2.47
N LEU A 278 3.08 4.35 2.91
CA LEU A 278 2.33 3.32 2.21
C LEU A 278 1.25 3.98 1.35
N TYR A 279 1.32 3.72 0.04
CA TYR A 279 0.38 4.25 -0.94
C TYR A 279 -0.70 3.24 -1.25
N GLU A 280 -0.32 2.01 -1.60
CA GLU A 280 -1.27 0.98 -1.99
C GLU A 280 -0.78 -0.40 -1.57
N VAL A 281 -1.72 -1.22 -1.12
CA VAL A 281 -1.55 -2.67 -1.04
C VAL A 281 -2.27 -3.30 -2.22
N LEU A 282 -1.56 -4.17 -2.92
CA LEU A 282 -2.01 -4.80 -4.15
C LEU A 282 -2.02 -6.32 -3.93
N LEU A 283 -3.14 -6.95 -4.30
CA LEU A 283 -3.28 -8.40 -4.33
C LEU A 283 -3.76 -8.82 -5.72
N PRO A 284 -2.91 -8.67 -6.75
CA PRO A 284 -3.35 -8.76 -8.12
C PRO A 284 -3.83 -10.18 -8.44
N LYS A 285 -4.95 -10.27 -9.18
CA LYS A 285 -5.60 -11.54 -9.54
C LYS A 285 -6.04 -12.39 -8.32
N SER A 286 -6.22 -11.77 -7.17
CA SER A 286 -6.86 -12.42 -6.02
C SER A 286 -8.38 -12.52 -6.23
N THR A 287 -9.02 -13.45 -5.52
CA THR A 287 -10.48 -13.57 -5.46
C THR A 287 -10.92 -13.81 -4.03
N TRP A 288 -12.08 -13.31 -3.65
CA TRP A 288 -12.53 -13.23 -2.26
C TRP A 288 -13.94 -13.79 -2.07
N ASN A 289 -14.23 -14.38 -0.90
CA ASN A 289 -15.55 -14.95 -0.56
C ASN A 289 -15.95 -14.62 0.89
#